data_AF-A0A932R3R0-F1
#
_entry.id   AF-A0A932R3R0-F1
#
_cell.length_a   1.000
_cell.length_b   1.000
_cell.length_c   1.000
_cell.angle_alpha   90.00
_cell.angle_beta   90.00
_cell.angle_gamma   90.00
#
_symmetry.space_group_name_H-M   'P 1'
#
loop_
_entity.id
_entity.type
_entity.pdbx_description
1 polymer ?
#
loop_
_entity_poly.entity_id
_entity_poly.type
_entity_poly.pdbx_seq_one_letter_code
_entity_poly.pdbx_strand_id
1 'polypeptide(L)'
;MSSPKELFNKIDQIEPSARLHQSILLRVELYQKAKVFRLKMSYYLTIVLSAVAIIPASQLVAQSIAQSDLYQFIPLIFSDFDIVVNQWQSFALSIIESLPIVEITALLSLALLIVWAINAINKIQPKNNLLQIKTI
;
A
#
# COMPACT_ATOMS: atom_id res chain seq x y z
N MET A 1 13.15 15.68 57.59
CA MET A 1 12.60 15.50 56.23
C MET A 1 13.56 16.18 55.27
N SER A 2 14.30 15.40 54.48
CA SER A 2 15.24 15.96 53.50
C SER A 2 14.47 16.69 52.40
N SER A 3 14.97 17.87 52.01
CA SER A 3 14.33 18.71 51.00
C SER A 3 14.34 18.01 49.64
N PRO A 4 13.26 18.05 48.85
CA PRO A 4 13.19 17.39 47.54
C PRO A 4 14.39 17.72 46.63
N LYS A 5 14.92 18.95 46.73
CA LYS A 5 16.08 19.42 45.96
C LYS A 5 17.37 18.65 46.28
N GLU A 6 17.55 18.20 47.52
CA GLU A 6 18.73 17.42 47.93
C GLU A 6 18.68 15.97 47.43
N LEU A 7 17.48 15.42 47.22
CA LEU A 7 17.31 14.08 46.65
C LEU A 7 17.66 14.06 45.17
N PHE A 8 17.24 15.07 44.40
CA PHE A 8 17.58 15.16 42.97
C PHE A 8 19.09 15.35 42.73
N ASN A 9 19.76 16.17 43.55
CA ASN A 9 21.21 16.40 43.42
C ASN A 9 22.04 15.13 43.71
N LYS A 10 21.50 14.16 44.46
CA LYS A 10 22.14 12.85 44.70
C LYS A 10 21.89 11.83 43.59
N ILE A 11 20.80 11.97 42.83
CA ILE A 11 20.45 11.03 41.76
C ILE A 11 21.36 11.22 40.54
N ASP A 12 21.77 12.46 40.24
CA ASP A 12 22.69 12.76 39.14
C ASP A 12 24.10 12.17 39.32
N GLN A 13 24.46 11.77 40.55
CA GLN A 13 25.74 11.14 40.87
C GLN A 13 25.68 9.60 40.91
N ILE A 14 24.50 9.00 40.77
CA ILE A 14 24.32 7.54 40.77
C ILE A 14 24.25 7.10 39.32
N GLU A 15 25.38 6.63 38.78
CA GLU A 15 25.40 6.03 37.46
C GLU A 15 24.48 4.79 37.46
N PRO A 16 23.50 4.70 36.55
CA PRO A 16 22.53 3.62 36.57
C PRO A 16 23.26 2.29 36.39
N SER A 17 22.92 1.29 37.20
CA SER A 17 23.52 -0.03 37.07
C SER A 17 23.46 -0.50 35.62
N ALA A 18 24.57 -1.02 35.09
CA ALA A 18 24.68 -1.46 33.70
C ALA A 18 23.51 -2.40 33.28
N ARG A 19 23.00 -3.18 34.24
CA ARG A 19 21.83 -4.06 34.08
C ARG A 19 20.53 -3.28 33.83
N LEU A 20 20.28 -2.18 34.53
CA LEU A 20 19.10 -1.35 34.34
C LEU A 20 19.14 -0.67 32.96
N HIS A 21 20.30 -0.09 32.60
CA HIS A 21 20.50 0.53 31.30
C HIS A 21 20.25 -0.46 30.14
N GLN A 22 20.84 -1.66 30.21
CA GLN A 22 20.60 -2.74 29.24
C GLN A 22 19.12 -3.17 29.19
N SER A 23 18.45 -3.27 30.33
CA SER A 23 17.04 -3.67 30.38
C SER A 23 16.10 -2.66 29.71
N ILE A 24 16.41 -1.36 29.83
CA ILE A 24 15.64 -0.28 29.20
C ILE A 24 15.88 -0.31 27.69
N LEU A 25 17.14 -0.41 27.25
CA LEU A 25 17.48 -0.50 25.83
C LEU A 25 16.81 -1.70 25.15
N LEU A 26 16.84 -2.88 25.78
CA LEU A 26 16.18 -4.08 25.26
C LEU A 26 14.67 -3.89 25.13
N ARG A 27 14.02 -3.29 26.14
CA ARG A 27 12.58 -2.99 26.06
C ARG A 27 12.28 -2.04 24.92
N VAL A 28 13.04 -0.96 24.78
CA VAL A 28 12.87 0.02 23.69
C VAL A 28 13.01 -0.66 22.33
N GLU A 29 14.02 -1.51 22.15
CA GLU A 29 14.22 -2.25 20.90
C GLU A 29 13.05 -3.20 20.60
N LEU A 30 12.56 -3.93 21.59
CA LEU A 30 11.39 -4.81 21.45
C LEU A 30 10.14 -4.02 21.06
N TYR A 31 9.89 -2.86 21.66
CA TYR A 31 8.77 -1.99 21.30
C TYR A 31 8.90 -1.48 19.86
N GLN A 32 10.08 -1.06 19.44
CA GLN A 32 10.33 -0.61 18.06
C GLN A 32 10.12 -1.73 17.05
N LYS A 33 10.66 -2.93 17.33
CA LYS A 33 10.47 -4.13 16.51
C LYS A 33 8.99 -4.52 16.41
N ALA A 34 8.27 -4.51 17.51
CA ALA A 34 6.84 -4.81 17.53
C ALA A 34 6.02 -3.79 16.73
N LYS A 35 6.35 -2.50 16.81
CA LYS A 35 5.70 -1.45 16.00
C LYS A 35 5.93 -1.66 14.51
N VAL A 36 7.18 -1.90 14.10
CA VAL A 36 7.54 -2.18 12.70
C VAL A 36 6.85 -3.45 12.21
N PHE A 37 6.81 -4.50 13.03
CA PHE A 37 6.14 -5.75 12.69
C PHE A 37 4.64 -5.55 12.47
N ARG A 38 3.95 -4.83 13.37
CA ARG A 38 2.51 -4.53 13.23
C ARG A 38 2.20 -3.74 11.96
N LEU A 39 3.02 -2.74 11.63
CA LEU A 39 2.88 -1.97 10.38
C LEU A 39 3.11 -2.84 9.15
N LYS A 40 4.18 -3.65 9.13
CA LYS A 40 4.42 -4.58 8.02
C LYS A 40 3.27 -5.57 7.86
N MET A 41 2.75 -6.11 8.97
CA MET A 41 1.62 -7.02 8.97
C MET A 41 0.36 -6.38 8.36
N SER A 42 0.06 -5.12 8.66
CA SER A 42 -1.08 -4.43 8.04
C SER A 42 -0.93 -4.30 6.52
N TYR A 43 0.28 -3.99 6.03
CA TYR A 43 0.52 -3.92 4.58
C TYR A 43 0.47 -5.29 3.90
N TYR A 44 1.00 -6.34 4.53
CA TYR A 44 0.85 -7.70 4.01
C TYR A 44 -0.61 -8.12 3.94
N LEU A 45 -1.41 -7.78 4.96
CA LEU A 45 -2.85 -8.05 4.94
C LEU A 45 -3.54 -7.31 3.80
N THR A 46 -3.20 -6.04 3.56
CA THR A 46 -3.70 -5.29 2.39
C THR A 46 -3.37 -5.99 1.08
N ILE A 47 -2.13 -6.47 0.90
CA ILE A 47 -1.73 -7.20 -0.32
C ILE A 47 -2.59 -8.45 -0.52
N VAL A 48 -2.76 -9.26 0.54
CA VAL A 48 -3.55 -10.50 0.46
C VAL A 48 -5.00 -10.20 0.13
N LEU A 49 -5.62 -9.24 0.83
CA LEU A 49 -7.02 -8.87 0.59
C LEU A 49 -7.22 -8.31 -0.82
N SER A 50 -6.33 -7.45 -1.29
CA SER A 50 -6.39 -6.93 -2.67
C SER A 50 -6.21 -8.03 -3.70
N ALA A 51 -5.27 -8.97 -3.49
CA ALA A 51 -5.04 -10.09 -4.40
C ALA A 51 -6.26 -11.02 -4.48
N VAL A 52 -6.91 -11.31 -3.35
CA VAL A 52 -8.15 -12.10 -3.32
C VAL A 52 -9.29 -11.34 -4.01
N ALA A 53 -9.41 -10.03 -3.80
CA ALA A 53 -10.44 -9.20 -4.41
C ALA A 53 -10.30 -9.04 -5.93
N ILE A 54 -9.11 -9.26 -6.51
CA ILE A 54 -8.89 -9.21 -7.96
C ILE A 54 -9.74 -10.27 -8.69
N ILE A 55 -9.94 -11.44 -8.11
CA ILE A 55 -10.71 -12.52 -8.73
C ILE A 55 -12.15 -12.08 -9.01
N PRO A 56 -12.98 -11.72 -8.01
CA PRO A 56 -14.34 -11.26 -8.27
C PRO A 56 -14.37 -9.95 -9.07
N ALA A 57 -13.41 -9.04 -8.87
CA ALA A 57 -13.33 -7.81 -9.67
C ALA A 57 -13.12 -8.10 -11.16
N SER A 58 -12.26 -9.07 -11.51
CA SER A 58 -12.05 -9.48 -12.91
C SER A 58 -13.29 -10.14 -13.51
N GLN A 59 -14.06 -10.89 -12.71
CA GLN A 59 -15.32 -11.48 -13.15
C GLN A 59 -16.36 -10.39 -13.44
N LEU A 60 -16.45 -9.37 -12.58
CA LEU A 60 -17.33 -8.23 -12.82
C LEU A 60 -16.94 -7.49 -14.11
N VAL A 61 -15.66 -7.19 -14.31
CA VAL A 61 -15.19 -6.56 -15.55
C VAL A 61 -15.56 -7.41 -16.77
N ALA A 62 -15.34 -8.72 -16.72
CA ALA A 62 -15.68 -9.62 -17.83
C ALA A 62 -17.19 -9.64 -18.12
N GLN A 63 -18.03 -9.64 -17.07
CA GLN A 63 -19.48 -9.59 -17.20
C GLN A 63 -19.95 -8.25 -17.79
N SER A 64 -19.42 -7.13 -17.32
CA SER A 64 -19.79 -5.81 -17.82
C SER A 64 -19.33 -5.62 -19.27
N ILE A 65 -18.17 -6.15 -19.67
CA ILE A 65 -17.76 -6.18 -21.08
C ILE A 65 -18.72 -7.05 -21.91
N ALA A 66 -19.09 -8.23 -21.43
CA ALA A 66 -20.02 -9.11 -22.15
C ALA A 66 -21.43 -8.51 -22.30
N GLN A 67 -21.86 -7.68 -21.37
CA GLN A 67 -23.14 -6.95 -21.43
C GLN A 67 -23.05 -5.64 -22.21
N SER A 68 -21.84 -5.11 -22.41
CA SER A 68 -21.64 -3.90 -23.19
C SER A 68 -21.79 -4.17 -24.69
N ASP A 69 -22.22 -3.14 -25.42
CA ASP A 69 -22.29 -3.16 -26.88
C ASP A 69 -20.91 -3.02 -27.55
N LEU A 70 -19.80 -3.10 -26.80
CA LEU A 70 -18.43 -2.95 -27.32
C LEU A 70 -18.14 -3.87 -28.51
N TYR A 71 -18.67 -5.11 -28.48
CA TYR A 71 -18.49 -6.08 -29.55
C TYR A 71 -19.17 -5.67 -30.86
N GLN A 72 -20.18 -4.81 -30.82
CA GLN A 72 -20.91 -4.34 -31.99
C GLN A 72 -20.14 -3.27 -32.78
N PHE A 73 -19.20 -2.56 -32.13
CA PHE A 73 -18.40 -1.53 -32.81
C PHE A 73 -17.32 -2.12 -33.72
N ILE A 74 -16.78 -3.31 -33.42
CA ILE A 74 -15.77 -3.98 -34.27
C ILE A 74 -16.28 -4.21 -35.70
N PRO A 75 -17.42 -4.88 -35.94
CA PRO A 75 -17.92 -5.09 -37.29
C PRO A 75 -18.30 -3.78 -37.98
N LEU A 76 -18.74 -2.77 -37.24
CA LEU A 76 -19.14 -1.46 -37.78
C LEU A 76 -18.00 -0.74 -38.52
N ILE A 77 -16.75 -0.91 -38.04
CA ILE A 77 -15.55 -0.36 -38.69
C ILE A 77 -15.35 -0.98 -40.08
N PHE A 78 -15.72 -2.24 -40.26
CA PHE A 78 -15.52 -2.96 -41.52
C PHE A 78 -16.72 -2.90 -42.45
N SER A 79 -17.95 -2.85 -41.92
CA SER A 79 -19.18 -2.76 -42.73
C SER A 79 -19.40 -1.35 -43.27
N ASP A 80 -19.20 -0.33 -42.43
CA ASP A 80 -19.62 1.05 -42.69
C ASP A 80 -18.47 2.04 -42.43
N PHE A 81 -17.30 1.72 -42.99
CA PHE A 81 -16.08 2.49 -42.77
C PHE A 81 -16.24 3.98 -43.11
N ASP A 82 -16.93 4.32 -44.21
CA ASP A 82 -17.20 5.71 -44.60
C ASP A 82 -17.99 6.48 -43.54
N ILE A 83 -18.93 5.81 -42.85
CA ILE A 83 -19.72 6.43 -41.78
C ILE A 83 -18.84 6.64 -40.55
N VAL A 84 -18.01 5.65 -40.21
CA VAL A 84 -17.08 5.70 -39.07
C VAL A 84 -16.07 6.84 -39.23
N VAL A 85 -15.51 7.05 -40.42
CA VAL A 85 -14.57 8.15 -40.67
C VAL A 85 -15.26 9.51 -40.63
N ASN A 86 -16.45 9.62 -41.24
CA ASN A 86 -17.21 10.88 -41.25
C ASN A 86 -17.73 11.28 -39.86
N GLN A 87 -17.96 10.32 -38.97
CA GLN A 87 -18.47 10.53 -37.61
C GLN A 87 -17.53 9.99 -36.52
N TRP A 88 -16.22 10.09 -36.74
CA TRP A 88 -15.24 9.47 -35.85
C TRP A 88 -15.33 9.97 -34.40
N GLN A 89 -15.71 11.23 -34.18
CA GLN A 89 -15.89 11.79 -32.83
C GLN A 89 -17.05 11.12 -32.09
N SER A 90 -18.21 11.02 -32.74
CA SER A 90 -19.40 10.37 -32.17
C SER A 90 -19.14 8.89 -31.93
N PHE A 91 -18.49 8.23 -32.88
CA PHE A 91 -18.10 6.83 -32.76
C PHE A 91 -17.15 6.59 -31.58
N ALA A 92 -16.12 7.43 -31.42
CA ALA A 92 -15.19 7.35 -30.30
C ALA A 92 -15.89 7.60 -28.95
N LEU A 93 -16.82 8.57 -28.89
CA LEU A 93 -17.63 8.82 -27.69
C LEU A 93 -18.48 7.61 -27.32
N SER A 94 -19.17 6.99 -28.28
CA SER A 94 -19.97 5.79 -28.04
C SER A 94 -19.14 4.59 -27.57
N ILE A 95 -17.92 4.42 -28.07
CA ILE A 95 -16.98 3.41 -27.53
C ILE A 95 -16.65 3.72 -26.08
N ILE A 96 -16.34 4.98 -25.77
CA ILE A 96 -16.01 5.39 -24.39
C ILE A 96 -17.21 5.18 -23.45
N GLU A 97 -18.42 5.53 -23.88
CA GLU A 97 -19.65 5.36 -23.11
C GLU A 97 -20.03 3.90 -22.87
N SER A 98 -19.66 3.01 -23.79
CA SER A 98 -19.89 1.57 -23.65
C SER A 98 -18.82 0.85 -22.82
N LEU A 99 -17.70 1.52 -22.49
CA LEU A 99 -16.70 0.93 -21.60
C LEU A 99 -17.21 0.84 -20.15
N PRO A 100 -17.01 -0.31 -19.47
CA PRO A 100 -17.30 -0.45 -18.05
C PRO A 100 -16.20 0.21 -17.21
N ILE A 101 -16.14 1.55 -17.25
CA ILE A 101 -15.09 2.36 -16.64
C ILE A 101 -15.02 2.12 -15.13
N VAL A 102 -16.17 1.94 -14.46
CA VAL A 102 -16.24 1.76 -13.01
C VAL A 102 -15.57 0.45 -12.59
N GLU A 103 -15.84 -0.63 -13.29
CA GLU A 103 -15.30 -1.95 -12.98
C GLU A 103 -13.80 -2.02 -13.32
N ILE A 104 -13.40 -1.44 -14.46
CA ILE A 104 -11.99 -1.37 -14.86
C ILE A 104 -11.21 -0.54 -13.83
N THR A 105 -11.72 0.62 -13.42
CA THR A 105 -11.04 1.46 -12.43
C THR A 105 -10.97 0.80 -11.06
N ALA A 106 -12.01 0.06 -10.64
CA ALA A 106 -11.96 -0.72 -9.41
C ALA A 106 -10.88 -1.82 -9.46
N LEU A 107 -10.80 -2.57 -10.56
CA LEU A 107 -9.78 -3.61 -10.76
C LEU A 107 -8.36 -3.01 -10.76
N LEU A 108 -8.16 -1.91 -11.49
CA LEU A 108 -6.87 -1.21 -11.52
C LEU A 108 -6.48 -0.66 -10.15
N SER A 109 -7.44 -0.13 -9.39
CA SER A 109 -7.21 0.36 -8.03
C SER A 109 -6.71 -0.75 -7.11
N LEU A 110 -7.24 -1.97 -7.22
CA LEU A 110 -6.75 -3.12 -6.47
C LEU A 110 -5.31 -3.49 -6.84
N ALA A 111 -4.98 -3.47 -8.13
CA ALA A 111 -3.61 -3.71 -8.59
C ALA A 111 -2.64 -2.64 -8.08
N LEU A 112 -3.02 -1.37 -8.12
CA LEU A 112 -2.22 -0.26 -7.61
C LEU A 112 -2.04 -0.31 -6.09
N LEU A 113 -3.05 -0.75 -5.34
CA LEU A 113 -2.95 -0.95 -3.89
C LEU A 113 -1.86 -1.97 -3.52
N ILE A 114 -1.72 -3.05 -4.31
CA ILE A 114 -0.66 -4.04 -4.11
C ILE A 114 0.72 -3.40 -4.31
N VAL A 115 0.92 -2.69 -5.42
CA VAL A 115 2.19 -2.01 -5.72
C VAL A 115 2.53 -1.00 -4.63
N TRP A 116 1.55 -0.21 -4.20
CA TRP A 116 1.70 0.77 -3.14
C TRP A 116 2.10 0.11 -1.81
N ALA A 117 1.43 -0.96 -1.42
CA ALA A 117 1.71 -1.68 -0.16
C ALA A 117 3.11 -2.30 -0.16
N ILE A 118 3.56 -2.87 -1.29
CA ILE A 118 4.94 -3.38 -1.44
C ILE A 118 5.96 -2.25 -1.27
N ASN A 119 5.74 -1.11 -1.93
CA ASN A 119 6.61 0.05 -1.81
C ASN A 119 6.65 0.59 -0.36
N ALA A 120 5.51 0.59 0.34
CA ALA A 120 5.43 0.98 1.74
C ALA A 120 6.27 0.05 2.65
N ILE A 121 6.21 -1.26 2.45
CA ILE A 121 7.02 -2.23 3.21
C ILE A 121 8.52 -1.99 3.00
N ASN A 122 8.94 -1.69 1.77
CA ASN A 122 10.34 -1.42 1.44
C ASN A 122 10.87 -0.17 2.16
N LYS A 123 10.05 0.87 2.32
CA LYS A 123 10.41 2.09 3.06
C LYS A 123 10.56 1.89 4.57
N ILE A 124 9.92 0.86 5.14
CA ILE A 124 9.96 0.56 6.58
C ILE A 124 11.24 -0.18 7.00
N GLN A 125 12.07 -0.62 6.05
CA GLN A 125 13.34 -1.27 6.38
C GLN A 125 14.25 -0.28 7.12
N PRO A 126 14.77 -0.65 8.31
CA PRO A 126 15.71 0.20 9.02
C PRO A 126 16.98 0.35 8.16
N LYS A 127 17.36 1.60 7.89
CA LYS A 127 18.66 1.92 7.27
C LYS A 127 19.73 1.27 8.13
N ASN A 128 20.45 0.30 7.59
CA ASN A 128 21.38 -0.58 8.31
C ASN A 128 22.64 0.20 8.74
N ASN A 129 22.48 1.17 9.65
CA ASN A 129 23.55 2.07 10.11
C ASN A 129 24.04 1.71 11.53
N LEU A 130 23.48 0.68 12.17
CA LEU A 130 23.81 0.32 13.56
C LEU A 130 24.97 -0.68 13.70
N LEU A 131 25.54 -1.17 12.59
CA LEU A 131 26.75 -1.99 12.61
C LEU A 131 28.05 -1.18 12.78
N GLN A 132 27.98 0.16 12.81
CA GLN A 132 29.18 1.00 13.01
C GLN A 132 29.43 1.43 14.47
N ILE A 133 28.51 1.13 15.40
CA ILE A 133 28.67 1.52 16.81
C ILE A 133 29.33 0.40 17.64
N LYS A 134 29.54 -0.79 17.05
CA LYS A 134 30.13 -1.94 17.75
C LYS A 134 31.66 -2.06 17.59
N THR A 135 32.34 -0.99 17.19
CA THR A 135 33.79 -0.97 16.94
C THR A 135 34.51 0.23 17.55
N ILE A 136 34.02 0.75 18.68
CA ILE A 136 34.71 1.75 19.51
C ILE A 136 34.63 1.31 20.96
#